data_AF-A0A925PYS9-F1
#
_entry.id   AF-A0A925PYS9-F1
#
_cell.length_a   1.000
_cell.length_b   1.000
_cell.length_c   1.000
_cell.angle_alpha   90.00
_cell.angle_beta   90.00
_cell.angle_gamma   90.00
#
_symmetry.space_group_name_H-M   'P 1'
#
loop_
_entity.id
_entity.type
_entity.pdbx_description
1 polymer ?
#
loop_
_entity_poly.entity_id
_entity_poly.type
_entity_poly.pdbx_seq_one_letter_code
_entity_poly.pdbx_strand_id
1 'polypeptide(L)'
;QGKLLELQRLQQRTQFDLEMMNELGFCKGIENYTRHLSGRAPGEPPPTLIDYLPREALIVVDESHVTIPQIGGMFNGDRSRKTVLVEYGFRLPSALDNRPLTFEEFERQMRQAIFVSATPAEYERTHSAQVVEQVVRPTGLIDPILIQRPASTQVDDLLSEVSKRVVLNERVLVTTLTKRMAEDLTDYLAEHGVKVRYLHSDIDTVERVEIIRDLRKGLFDVLVGINLLREGLDIPEVSLVAILDADKEGFLRSGRSLIQTIGRAARHINGTAILYADKTTDSMKAAIGETDRRRAKQVAFNLAHGIEPKGISKRIKDMIEGAYDPDEAKETRKSAQEEAKFDALSEKQLDQRIRKLEKEMLEAARNLEFERAANLRDELKTLRDRLMFVGGEG
;
A
#
# COMPACT_ATOMS: atom_id res chain seq x y z
N GLN A 1 32.79 -19.64 25.73
CA GLN A 1 32.64 -21.10 25.60
C GLN A 1 32.58 -21.45 24.11
N GLY A 2 33.44 -22.35 23.61
CA GLY A 2 33.26 -23.13 22.35
C GLY A 2 33.11 -22.42 21.00
N LYS A 3 32.83 -21.11 20.97
CA LYS A 3 32.49 -20.33 19.78
C LYS A 3 33.72 -19.76 19.07
N LEU A 4 34.66 -20.62 18.68
CA LEU A 4 35.90 -20.20 18.02
C LEU A 4 35.65 -19.57 16.65
N LEU A 5 34.66 -20.07 15.91
CA LEU A 5 34.28 -19.55 14.59
C LEU A 5 33.67 -18.14 14.71
N GLU A 6 32.75 -17.95 15.66
CA GLU A 6 32.14 -16.65 15.92
C GLU A 6 33.16 -15.64 16.42
N LEU A 7 34.11 -16.06 17.26
CA LEU A 7 35.21 -15.21 17.73
C LEU A 7 36.07 -14.74 16.56
N GLN A 8 36.52 -15.66 15.70
CA GLN A 8 37.32 -15.33 14.52
C GLN A 8 36.55 -14.39 13.59
N ARG A 9 35.28 -14.69 13.32
CA ARG A 9 34.39 -13.86 12.48
C ARG A 9 34.26 -12.45 13.05
N LEU A 10 33.98 -12.34 14.34
CA LEU A 10 33.80 -11.06 15.01
C LEU A 10 35.08 -10.24 14.97
N GLN A 11 36.23 -10.87 15.26
CA GLN A 11 37.53 -10.21 15.23
C GLN A 11 37.86 -9.69 13.84
N GLN A 12 37.76 -10.52 12.80
CA GLN A 12 38.05 -10.10 11.42
C GLN A 12 37.17 -8.93 10.96
N ARG A 13 35.86 -9.00 11.19
CA ARG A 13 34.93 -7.92 10.78
C ARG A 13 35.19 -6.63 11.55
N THR A 14 35.39 -6.73 12.87
CA THR A 14 35.61 -5.54 13.71
C THR A 14 36.94 -4.88 13.39
N GLN A 15 38.00 -5.65 13.16
CA GLN A 15 39.31 -5.13 12.78
C GLN A 15 39.23 -4.38 11.44
N PHE A 16 38.58 -4.99 10.44
CA PHE A 16 38.37 -4.36 9.14
C PHE A 16 37.55 -3.07 9.25
N ASP A 17 36.44 -3.07 10.01
CA ASP A 17 35.63 -1.87 10.23
C ASP A 17 36.45 -0.75 10.92
N LEU A 18 37.33 -1.09 11.87
CA LEU A 18 38.23 -0.15 12.54
C LEU A 18 39.30 0.43 11.60
N GLU A 19 39.89 -0.40 10.74
CA GLU A 19 40.85 0.04 9.72
C GLU A 19 40.17 1.03 8.75
N MET A 20 38.99 0.68 8.25
CA MET A 20 38.21 1.56 7.36
C MET A 20 37.82 2.88 8.03
N MET A 21 37.43 2.86 9.31
CA MET A 21 37.15 4.09 10.06
C MET A 21 38.41 4.95 10.28
N ASN A 22 39.57 4.35 10.50
CA ASN A 22 40.83 5.08 10.67
C ASN A 22 41.33 5.68 9.35
N GLU A 23 41.20 4.96 8.22
CA GLU A 23 41.70 5.41 6.92
C GLU A 23 40.75 6.39 6.22
N LEU A 24 39.44 6.12 6.23
CA LEU A 24 38.44 6.87 5.45
C LEU A 24 37.49 7.70 6.32
N GLY A 25 37.53 7.56 7.65
CA GLY A 25 36.53 8.16 8.54
C GLY A 25 35.14 7.51 8.43
N PHE A 26 35.02 6.39 7.69
CA PHE A 26 33.74 5.74 7.41
C PHE A 26 33.92 4.24 7.14
N CYS A 27 32.92 3.44 7.55
CA CYS A 27 32.81 2.05 7.15
C CYS A 27 31.36 1.69 6.81
N LYS A 28 31.16 0.64 6.00
CA LYS A 28 29.81 0.17 5.67
C LYS A 28 29.16 -0.43 6.91
N GLY A 29 28.05 0.14 7.35
CA GLY A 29 27.38 -0.29 8.56
C GLY A 29 27.88 0.44 9.82
N ILE A 30 28.46 1.64 9.67
CA ILE A 30 28.97 2.46 10.77
C ILE A 30 27.93 2.72 11.86
N GLU A 31 26.63 2.70 11.53
CA GLU A 31 25.54 2.85 12.50
C GLU A 31 25.53 1.78 13.59
N ASN A 32 26.20 0.63 13.38
CA ASN A 32 26.34 -0.39 14.42
C ASN A 32 27.30 0.03 15.54
N TYR A 33 28.04 1.13 15.35
CA TYR A 33 28.97 1.71 16.31
C TYR A 33 28.47 3.03 16.91
N THR A 34 27.23 3.46 16.61
CA THR A 34 26.66 4.76 17.02
C THR A 34 26.82 5.05 18.51
N ARG A 35 26.65 4.07 19.39
CA ARG A 35 26.87 4.25 20.84
C ARG A 35 28.30 4.73 21.14
N HIS A 36 29.29 4.07 20.55
CA HIS A 36 30.70 4.41 20.74
C HIS A 36 31.02 5.80 20.16
N LEU A 37 30.47 6.11 18.99
CA LEU A 37 30.69 7.39 18.31
C LEU A 37 30.01 8.57 19.01
N SER A 38 28.86 8.33 19.66
CA SER A 38 28.10 9.36 20.40
C SER A 38 28.50 9.50 21.87
N GLY A 39 29.37 8.63 22.39
CA GLY A 39 29.79 8.64 23.79
C GLY A 39 28.70 8.23 24.80
N ARG A 40 27.59 7.64 24.33
CA ARG A 40 26.46 7.22 25.18
C ARG A 40 26.79 5.96 26.00
N ALA A 41 26.14 5.82 27.14
CA ALA A 41 26.28 4.63 27.97
C ALA A 41 25.53 3.42 27.35
N PRO A 42 25.94 2.17 27.65
CA PRO A 42 25.20 0.97 27.23
C PRO A 42 23.74 1.02 27.68
N GLY A 43 22.82 0.68 26.78
CA GLY A 43 21.37 0.70 27.03
C GLY A 43 20.68 2.05 26.85
N GLU A 44 21.41 3.18 26.82
CA GLU A 44 20.79 4.48 26.58
C GLU A 44 20.10 4.52 25.21
N PRO A 45 18.93 5.17 25.10
CA PRO A 45 18.24 5.31 23.83
C PRO A 45 19.13 6.09 22.84
N PRO A 46 19.16 5.74 21.55
CA PRO A 46 19.82 6.57 20.56
C PRO A 46 19.01 7.87 20.32
N PRO A 47 19.65 8.94 19.82
CA PRO A 47 18.92 10.13 19.42
C PRO A 47 18.00 9.80 18.24
N THR A 48 16.78 10.30 18.28
CA THR A 48 15.80 10.17 17.19
C THR A 48 15.47 11.54 16.61
N LEU A 49 14.66 11.58 15.55
CA LEU A 49 14.16 12.83 14.99
C LEU A 49 13.46 13.71 16.03
N ILE A 50 12.78 13.11 17.02
CA ILE A 50 12.03 13.85 18.05
C ILE A 50 12.96 14.70 18.92
N ASP A 51 14.19 14.26 19.15
CA ASP A 51 15.19 15.00 19.92
C ASP A 51 15.65 16.30 19.23
N TYR A 52 15.46 16.41 17.92
CA TYR A 52 15.80 17.60 17.14
C TYR A 52 14.63 18.58 16.99
N LEU A 53 13.43 18.20 17.44
CA LEU A 53 12.26 19.06 17.37
C LEU A 53 12.25 20.09 18.52
N PRO A 54 11.68 21.28 18.30
CA PRO A 54 11.45 22.25 19.38
C PRO A 54 10.65 21.62 20.52
N ARG A 55 10.85 22.15 21.74
CA ARG A 55 10.18 21.61 22.94
C ARG A 55 8.65 21.63 22.87
N GLU A 56 8.10 22.56 22.11
CA GLU A 56 6.65 22.80 21.89
C GLU A 56 6.12 22.12 20.61
N ALA A 57 6.91 21.22 20.01
CA ALA A 57 6.46 20.53 18.80
C ALA A 57 5.23 19.65 19.06
N LEU A 58 4.29 19.73 18.12
CA LEU A 58 3.10 18.90 18.09
C LEU A 58 3.36 17.63 17.28
N ILE A 59 3.06 16.47 17.85
CA ILE A 59 3.09 15.19 17.15
C ILE A 59 1.67 14.85 16.69
N VAL A 60 1.48 14.58 15.41
CA VAL A 60 0.22 14.05 14.88
C VAL A 60 0.46 12.61 14.48
N VAL A 61 -0.25 11.69 15.15
CA VAL A 61 -0.15 10.25 14.90
C VAL A 61 -1.32 9.84 14.04
N ASP A 62 -1.09 9.77 12.73
CA ASP A 62 -2.09 9.30 11.79
C ASP A 62 -2.31 7.78 11.92
N GLU A 63 -3.54 7.35 11.63
CA GLU A 63 -4.03 5.99 11.83
C GLU A 63 -3.56 5.38 13.17
N SER A 64 -3.69 6.14 14.26
CA SER A 64 -3.07 5.85 15.57
C SER A 64 -3.26 4.42 16.08
N HIS A 65 -4.42 3.85 15.84
CA HIS A 65 -4.78 2.47 16.20
C HIS A 65 -3.90 1.38 15.56
N VAL A 66 -3.16 1.71 14.50
CA VAL A 66 -2.12 0.88 13.85
C VAL A 66 -0.72 1.40 14.21
N THR A 67 -0.51 2.72 14.10
CA THR A 67 0.80 3.35 14.29
C THR A 67 1.34 3.17 15.71
N ILE A 68 0.51 3.26 16.75
CA ILE A 68 0.92 3.08 18.16
C ILE A 68 1.38 1.66 18.44
N PRO A 69 0.60 0.59 18.12
CA PRO A 69 1.10 -0.78 18.21
C PRO A 69 2.37 -1.04 17.39
N GLN A 70 2.47 -0.43 16.20
CA GLN A 70 3.67 -0.58 15.36
C GLN A 70 4.91 -0.02 16.07
N ILE A 71 4.85 1.20 16.60
CA ILE A 71 5.95 1.80 17.38
C ILE A 71 6.35 0.89 18.55
N GLY A 72 5.36 0.38 19.31
CA GLY A 72 5.63 -0.54 20.42
C GLY A 72 6.26 -1.89 20.00
N GLY A 73 6.06 -2.33 18.76
CA GLY A 73 6.64 -3.55 18.21
C GLY A 73 8.08 -3.39 17.68
N MET A 74 8.50 -2.17 17.31
CA MET A 74 9.76 -1.93 16.60
C MET A 74 11.00 -2.38 17.37
N PHE A 75 11.10 -2.03 18.66
CA PHE A 75 12.24 -2.39 19.50
C PHE A 75 12.41 -3.91 19.61
N ASN A 76 11.32 -4.63 19.89
CA ASN A 76 11.37 -6.08 20.08
C ASN A 76 11.74 -6.82 18.79
N GLY A 77 11.19 -6.37 17.65
CA GLY A 77 11.54 -6.90 16.34
C GLY A 77 13.03 -6.70 15.98
N ASP A 78 13.54 -5.47 16.17
CA ASP A 78 14.95 -5.17 15.92
C ASP A 78 15.89 -5.95 16.85
N ARG A 79 15.56 -5.99 18.14
CA ARG A 79 16.35 -6.71 19.15
C ARG A 79 16.41 -8.20 18.89
N SER A 80 15.29 -8.84 18.51
CA SER A 80 15.28 -10.27 18.19
C SER A 80 16.22 -10.58 17.03
N ARG A 81 16.16 -9.78 15.95
CA ARG A 81 17.02 -9.94 14.77
C ARG A 81 18.49 -9.70 15.10
N LYS A 82 18.81 -8.66 15.86
CA LYS A 82 20.20 -8.31 16.20
C LYS A 82 20.83 -9.24 17.21
N THR A 83 20.05 -9.78 18.16
CA THR A 83 20.54 -10.78 19.12
C THR A 83 21.16 -11.97 18.38
N VAL A 84 20.49 -12.48 17.33
CA VAL A 84 21.02 -13.56 16.49
C VAL A 84 22.37 -13.16 15.85
N LEU A 85 22.49 -11.95 15.30
CA LEU A 85 23.75 -11.47 14.72
C LEU A 85 24.89 -11.39 15.75
N VAL A 86 24.59 -10.99 16.97
CA VAL A 86 25.56 -10.93 18.08
C VAL A 86 25.94 -12.34 18.53
N GLU A 87 24.96 -13.23 18.71
CA GLU A 87 25.19 -14.61 19.14
C GLU A 87 26.07 -15.40 18.18
N TYR A 88 25.96 -15.13 16.88
CA TYR A 88 26.77 -15.73 15.82
C TYR A 88 27.98 -14.87 15.42
N GLY A 89 28.40 -13.90 16.24
CA GLY A 89 29.67 -13.17 16.03
C GLY A 89 29.72 -12.30 14.77
N PHE A 90 28.58 -11.90 14.21
CA PHE A 90 28.53 -10.94 13.10
C PHE A 90 28.64 -9.49 13.58
N ARG A 91 28.21 -9.20 14.81
CA ARG A 91 28.21 -7.85 15.41
C ARG A 91 28.64 -7.91 16.87
N LEU A 92 29.25 -6.83 17.35
CA LEU A 92 29.52 -6.63 18.78
C LEU A 92 28.20 -6.48 19.55
N PRO A 93 28.18 -6.78 20.87
CA PRO A 93 27.01 -6.54 21.72
C PRO A 93 26.52 -5.08 21.69
N SER A 94 27.43 -4.12 21.47
CA SER A 94 27.12 -2.70 21.35
C SER A 94 26.23 -2.35 20.15
N ALA A 95 26.14 -3.22 19.15
CA ALA A 95 25.23 -3.01 18.01
C ALA A 95 23.75 -3.10 18.40
N LEU A 96 23.43 -3.67 19.57
CA LEU A 96 22.07 -3.68 20.15
C LEU A 96 21.65 -2.28 20.64
N ASP A 97 22.60 -1.39 20.91
CA ASP A 97 22.32 -0.02 21.38
C ASP A 97 22.01 0.94 20.22
N ASN A 98 22.35 0.57 18.98
CA ASN A 98 21.75 1.18 17.80
C ASN A 98 20.38 0.53 17.61
N ARG A 99 19.28 1.20 17.93
CA ARG A 99 17.96 0.54 17.96
C ARG A 99 16.82 1.55 17.87
N PRO A 100 15.59 1.11 17.53
CA PRO A 100 14.40 1.90 17.82
C PRO A 100 14.24 2.15 19.33
N LEU A 101 13.45 3.17 19.68
CA LEU A 101 13.03 3.40 21.05
C LEU A 101 12.12 2.26 21.53
N THR A 102 12.16 1.97 22.84
CA THR A 102 11.06 1.23 23.47
C THR A 102 9.80 2.10 23.49
N PHE A 103 8.64 1.50 23.74
CA PHE A 103 7.40 2.27 23.81
C PHE A 103 7.44 3.31 24.93
N GLU A 104 7.96 2.94 26.10
CA GLU A 104 8.07 3.81 27.28
C GLU A 104 9.05 4.97 27.03
N GLU A 105 10.12 4.74 26.25
CA GLU A 105 11.03 5.79 25.81
C GLU A 105 10.34 6.75 24.84
N PHE A 106 9.58 6.22 23.88
CA PHE A 106 8.79 7.02 22.96
C PHE A 106 7.73 7.86 23.69
N GLU A 107 7.01 7.29 24.65
CA GLU A 107 6.01 7.99 25.45
C GLU A 107 6.60 9.18 26.21
N ARG A 108 7.82 9.05 26.75
CA ARG A 108 8.52 10.16 27.41
C ARG A 108 8.91 11.28 26.44
N GLN A 109 9.14 10.93 25.18
CA GLN A 109 9.44 11.90 24.12
C GLN A 109 8.16 12.48 23.50
N MET A 110 7.04 11.77 23.60
CA MET A 110 5.73 12.19 23.11
C MET A 110 5.06 13.16 24.09
N ARG A 111 5.30 14.46 23.89
CA ARG A 111 4.82 15.53 24.79
C ARG A 111 3.37 15.90 24.52
N GLN A 112 3.13 16.57 23.39
CA GLN A 112 1.80 16.94 22.93
C GLN A 112 1.52 16.14 21.65
N ALA A 113 0.48 15.31 21.70
CA ALA A 113 0.11 14.46 20.59
C ALA A 113 -1.38 14.59 20.24
N ILE A 114 -1.69 14.53 18.94
CA ILE A 114 -3.04 14.32 18.42
C ILE A 114 -3.06 12.93 17.77
N PHE A 115 -3.88 12.04 18.32
CA PHE A 115 -4.17 10.75 17.72
C PHE A 115 -5.30 10.90 16.70
N VAL A 116 -5.03 10.57 15.45
CA VAL A 116 -6.01 10.62 14.37
C VAL A 116 -6.38 9.19 14.01
N SER A 117 -7.64 8.82 14.25
CA SER A 117 -8.18 7.51 13.86
C SER A 117 -9.70 7.53 13.83
N ALA A 118 -10.28 6.82 12.86
CA ALA A 118 -11.71 6.51 12.86
C ALA A 118 -12.11 5.46 13.92
N THR A 119 -11.13 4.72 14.44
CA THR A 119 -11.29 3.58 15.35
C THR A 119 -10.20 3.57 16.43
N PRO A 120 -10.13 4.59 17.31
CA PRO A 120 -9.10 4.69 18.35
C PRO A 120 -9.10 3.44 19.23
N ALA A 121 -7.90 2.93 19.50
CA ALA A 121 -7.68 1.75 20.34
C ALA A 121 -7.65 2.13 21.83
N GLU A 122 -7.33 1.16 22.68
CA GLU A 122 -7.38 1.33 24.14
C GLU A 122 -6.39 2.37 24.65
N TYR A 123 -5.20 2.44 24.03
CA TYR A 123 -4.16 3.38 24.42
C TYR A 123 -4.65 4.82 24.27
N GLU A 124 -5.19 5.16 23.10
CA GLU A 124 -5.70 6.49 22.81
C GLU A 124 -6.90 6.83 23.70
N ARG A 125 -7.79 5.86 23.98
CA ARG A 125 -8.96 6.06 24.84
C ARG A 125 -8.59 6.39 26.28
N THR A 126 -7.53 5.78 26.80
CA THR A 126 -7.10 5.93 28.20
C THR A 126 -6.15 7.11 28.39
N HIS A 127 -5.44 7.55 27.35
CA HIS A 127 -4.44 8.61 27.42
C HIS A 127 -4.88 9.94 26.82
N SER A 128 -6.03 9.99 26.12
CA SER A 128 -6.55 11.26 25.57
C SER A 128 -7.31 12.05 26.63
N ALA A 129 -6.89 13.30 26.85
CA ALA A 129 -7.63 14.24 27.71
C ALA A 129 -8.99 14.66 27.12
N GLN A 130 -9.10 14.69 25.79
CA GLN A 130 -10.31 15.06 25.07
C GLN A 130 -10.43 14.22 23.79
N VAL A 131 -11.64 13.74 23.51
CA VAL A 131 -11.99 13.12 22.23
C VAL A 131 -12.78 14.12 21.40
N VAL A 132 -12.25 14.47 20.23
CA VAL A 132 -12.92 15.35 19.26
C VAL A 132 -13.47 14.50 18.12
N GLU A 133 -14.79 14.49 17.95
CA GLU A 133 -15.44 13.74 16.88
C GLU A 133 -15.62 14.60 15.63
N GLN A 134 -15.09 14.13 14.48
CA GLN A 134 -15.37 14.70 13.16
C GLN A 134 -16.06 13.65 12.27
N VAL A 135 -17.39 13.69 12.22
CA VAL A 135 -18.20 12.69 11.49
C VAL A 135 -18.77 13.22 10.17
N VAL A 136 -18.95 14.53 10.03
CA VAL A 136 -19.54 15.15 8.83
C VAL A 136 -18.47 15.27 7.74
N ARG A 137 -18.81 14.84 6.52
CA ARG A 137 -17.94 14.96 5.35
C ARG A 137 -18.24 16.27 4.59
N PRO A 138 -17.23 16.96 4.04
CA PRO A 138 -17.43 18.18 3.28
C PRO A 138 -18.40 18.03 2.09
N THR A 139 -18.49 16.85 1.49
CA THR A 139 -19.38 16.57 0.35
C THR A 139 -20.79 16.13 0.75
N GLY A 140 -21.09 16.08 2.05
CA GLY A 140 -22.36 15.55 2.57
C GLY A 140 -22.49 14.03 2.45
N LEU A 141 -21.47 13.30 1.99
CA LEU A 141 -21.51 11.84 1.95
C LEU A 141 -21.71 11.25 3.35
N ILE A 142 -22.57 10.25 3.42
CA ILE A 142 -22.98 9.60 4.67
C ILE A 142 -22.40 8.19 4.77
N ASP A 143 -22.30 7.68 5.99
CA ASP A 143 -21.89 6.31 6.26
C ASP A 143 -22.87 5.33 5.57
N PRO A 144 -22.40 4.17 5.08
CA PRO A 144 -23.17 3.30 4.20
C PRO A 144 -24.37 2.65 4.91
N ILE A 145 -25.30 2.13 4.13
CA ILE A 145 -26.40 1.29 4.64
C ILE A 145 -25.82 -0.07 5.03
N LEU A 146 -26.18 -0.56 6.21
CA LEU A 146 -25.78 -1.90 6.67
C LEU A 146 -26.92 -2.90 6.48
N ILE A 147 -26.58 -4.08 5.97
CA ILE A 147 -27.53 -5.18 5.77
C ILE A 147 -26.89 -6.46 6.33
N GLN A 148 -27.55 -7.14 7.25
CA GLN A 148 -27.15 -8.48 7.68
C GLN A 148 -27.90 -9.53 6.86
N ARG A 149 -27.20 -10.53 6.32
CA ARG A 149 -27.78 -11.66 5.58
C ARG A 149 -27.23 -13.00 6.11
N PRO A 150 -27.94 -14.14 5.95
CA PRO A 150 -27.44 -15.44 6.40
C PRO A 150 -26.13 -15.84 5.72
N ALA A 151 -25.22 -16.49 6.44
CA ALA A 151 -23.93 -16.94 5.88
C ALA A 151 -24.10 -18.17 4.96
N SER A 152 -25.15 -18.97 5.18
CA SER A 152 -25.44 -20.20 4.42
C SER A 152 -25.63 -19.99 2.91
N THR A 153 -26.06 -18.81 2.49
CA THR A 153 -26.33 -18.46 1.07
C THR A 153 -25.43 -17.33 0.57
N GLN A 154 -24.32 -17.06 1.28
CA GLN A 154 -23.54 -15.85 1.07
C GLN A 154 -22.92 -15.73 -0.33
N VAL A 155 -22.54 -16.84 -0.96
CA VAL A 155 -21.91 -16.83 -2.29
C VAL A 155 -22.93 -16.52 -3.39
N ASP A 156 -24.07 -17.21 -3.40
CA ASP A 156 -25.12 -17.02 -4.40
C ASP A 156 -25.74 -15.62 -4.29
N ASP A 157 -26.00 -15.18 -3.05
CA ASP A 157 -26.53 -13.84 -2.78
C ASP A 157 -25.52 -12.75 -3.18
N LEU A 158 -24.23 -12.94 -2.89
CA LEU A 158 -23.17 -12.04 -3.31
C LEU A 158 -23.09 -11.93 -4.83
N LEU A 159 -23.17 -13.05 -5.56
CA LEU A 159 -23.15 -13.04 -7.02
C LEU A 159 -24.32 -12.19 -7.57
N SER A 160 -25.52 -12.33 -7.00
CA SER A 160 -26.67 -11.50 -7.38
C SER A 160 -26.43 -10.01 -7.12
N GLU A 161 -25.90 -9.66 -5.96
CA GLU A 161 -25.58 -8.27 -5.61
C GLU A 161 -24.48 -7.69 -6.50
N VAL A 162 -23.45 -8.48 -6.82
CA VAL A 162 -22.40 -8.10 -7.78
C VAL A 162 -23.01 -7.80 -9.15
N SER A 163 -23.87 -8.67 -9.69
CA SER A 163 -24.52 -8.43 -10.98
C SER A 163 -25.31 -7.11 -11.00
N LYS A 164 -25.98 -6.76 -9.90
CA LYS A 164 -26.69 -5.47 -9.78
C LYS A 164 -25.74 -4.28 -9.83
N ARG A 165 -24.54 -4.38 -9.22
CA ARG A 165 -23.54 -3.28 -9.23
C ARG A 165 -22.85 -3.13 -10.58
N VAL A 166 -22.56 -4.24 -11.26
CA VAL A 166 -21.95 -4.24 -12.59
C VAL A 166 -22.84 -3.51 -13.60
N VAL A 167 -24.17 -3.72 -13.57
CA VAL A 167 -25.14 -3.01 -14.44
C VAL A 167 -25.11 -1.49 -14.22
N LEU A 168 -24.78 -1.04 -13.00
CA LEU A 168 -24.67 0.38 -12.65
C LEU A 168 -23.26 0.95 -12.87
N ASN A 169 -22.31 0.15 -13.39
CA ASN A 169 -20.89 0.47 -13.49
C ASN A 169 -20.27 0.88 -12.13
N GLU A 170 -20.71 0.24 -11.06
CA GLU A 170 -20.18 0.40 -9.71
C GLU A 170 -19.25 -0.78 -9.35
N ARG A 171 -18.38 -0.61 -8.35
CA ARG A 171 -17.39 -1.61 -7.93
C ARG A 171 -17.75 -2.28 -6.61
N VAL A 172 -17.27 -3.49 -6.42
CA VAL A 172 -17.51 -4.31 -5.21
C VAL A 172 -16.19 -4.70 -4.56
N LEU A 173 -16.12 -4.53 -3.25
CA LEU A 173 -15.06 -5.10 -2.41
C LEU A 173 -15.61 -6.27 -1.61
N VAL A 174 -14.89 -7.37 -1.57
CA VAL A 174 -15.27 -8.56 -0.80
C VAL A 174 -14.16 -8.95 0.15
N THR A 175 -14.47 -9.05 1.45
CA THR A 175 -13.52 -9.55 2.44
C THR A 175 -13.85 -10.97 2.87
N THR A 176 -12.91 -11.89 2.72
CA THR A 176 -12.97 -13.27 3.22
C THR A 176 -12.14 -13.43 4.51
N LEU A 177 -12.08 -14.64 5.08
CA LEU A 177 -11.25 -14.95 6.25
C LEU A 177 -9.97 -15.71 5.90
N THR A 178 -10.00 -16.51 4.84
CA THR A 178 -8.87 -17.39 4.48
C THR A 178 -8.47 -17.18 3.03
N LYS A 179 -7.19 -17.46 2.74
CA LYS A 179 -6.64 -17.42 1.38
C LYS A 179 -7.40 -18.37 0.46
N ARG A 180 -7.64 -19.60 0.91
CA ARG A 180 -8.40 -20.60 0.16
C ARG A 180 -9.80 -20.10 -0.23
N MET A 181 -10.55 -19.53 0.72
CA MET A 181 -11.87 -18.97 0.40
C MET A 181 -11.79 -17.79 -0.58
N ALA A 182 -10.73 -16.98 -0.53
CA ALA A 182 -10.54 -15.89 -1.46
C ALA A 182 -10.28 -16.41 -2.89
N GLU A 183 -9.45 -17.44 -3.01
CA GLU A 183 -9.15 -18.14 -4.27
C GLU A 183 -10.41 -18.82 -4.82
N ASP A 184 -11.05 -19.69 -4.02
CA ASP A 184 -12.27 -20.42 -4.41
C ASP A 184 -13.40 -19.46 -4.83
N LEU A 185 -13.58 -18.33 -4.12
CA LEU A 185 -14.59 -17.33 -4.47
C LEU A 185 -14.24 -16.59 -5.76
N THR A 186 -12.96 -16.27 -5.96
CA THR A 186 -12.50 -15.58 -7.18
C THR A 186 -12.74 -16.46 -8.40
N ASP A 187 -12.39 -17.75 -8.31
CA ASP A 187 -12.60 -18.71 -9.38
C ASP A 187 -14.09 -18.90 -9.67
N TYR A 188 -14.91 -19.10 -8.62
CA TYR A 188 -16.36 -19.22 -8.77
C TYR A 188 -16.99 -17.99 -9.46
N LEU A 189 -16.65 -16.78 -9.02
CA LEU A 189 -17.17 -15.55 -9.64
C LEU A 189 -16.72 -15.42 -11.11
N ALA A 190 -15.47 -15.77 -11.41
CA ALA A 190 -14.94 -15.74 -12.78
C ALA A 190 -15.64 -16.75 -13.70
N GLU A 191 -15.90 -17.97 -13.23
CA GLU A 191 -16.67 -19.00 -13.96
C GLU A 191 -18.10 -18.54 -14.28
N HIS A 192 -18.69 -17.70 -13.43
CA HIS A 192 -20.01 -17.10 -13.63
C HIS A 192 -19.96 -15.77 -14.41
N GLY A 193 -18.83 -15.46 -15.06
CA GLY A 193 -18.68 -14.32 -15.97
C GLY A 193 -18.42 -12.98 -15.30
N VAL A 194 -18.13 -12.95 -13.99
CA VAL A 194 -17.77 -11.72 -13.28
C VAL A 194 -16.29 -11.40 -13.53
N LYS A 195 -15.99 -10.14 -13.88
CA LYS A 195 -14.60 -9.68 -13.92
C LYS A 195 -14.11 -9.43 -12.49
N VAL A 196 -13.31 -10.37 -11.98
CA VAL A 196 -12.84 -10.37 -10.59
C VAL A 196 -11.32 -10.51 -10.51
N ARG A 197 -10.74 -9.93 -9.46
CA ARG A 197 -9.34 -10.12 -9.07
C ARG A 197 -9.22 -10.40 -7.58
N TYR A 198 -8.22 -11.22 -7.23
CA TYR A 198 -7.84 -11.48 -5.85
C TYR A 198 -6.65 -10.61 -5.44
N LEU A 199 -6.76 -9.90 -4.32
CA LEU A 199 -5.68 -9.14 -3.70
C LEU A 199 -4.96 -9.99 -2.64
N HIS A 200 -3.89 -10.67 -3.05
CA HIS A 200 -3.07 -11.48 -2.13
C HIS A 200 -2.30 -10.60 -1.13
N SER A 201 -2.02 -11.13 0.06
CA SER A 201 -1.13 -10.51 1.06
C SER A 201 0.32 -10.26 0.61
N ASP A 202 0.80 -11.00 -0.39
CA ASP A 202 2.23 -11.13 -0.74
C ASP A 202 2.58 -10.34 -2.00
N ILE A 203 1.59 -9.68 -2.62
CA ILE A 203 1.84 -8.76 -3.73
C ILE A 203 2.68 -7.57 -3.24
N ASP A 204 3.53 -7.09 -4.13
CA ASP A 204 4.32 -5.90 -3.85
C ASP A 204 3.43 -4.63 -3.84
N THR A 205 3.99 -3.53 -3.36
CA THR A 205 3.26 -2.26 -3.26
C THR A 205 2.90 -1.70 -4.65
N VAL A 206 3.69 -1.98 -5.68
CA VAL A 206 3.47 -1.44 -7.04
C VAL A 206 2.30 -2.15 -7.70
N GLU A 207 2.34 -3.48 -7.72
CA GLU A 207 1.28 -4.37 -8.22
C GLU A 207 -0.04 -4.09 -7.49
N ARG A 208 -0.01 -3.88 -6.16
CA ARG A 208 -1.20 -3.47 -5.39
C ARG A 208 -1.83 -2.19 -5.94
N VAL A 209 -1.02 -1.17 -6.24
CA VAL A 209 -1.54 0.10 -6.76
C VAL A 209 -2.08 -0.08 -8.17
N GLU A 210 -1.45 -0.91 -9.00
CA GLU A 210 -1.95 -1.24 -10.34
C GLU A 210 -3.30 -1.94 -10.30
N ILE A 211 -3.47 -2.96 -9.45
CA ILE A 211 -4.75 -3.66 -9.27
C ILE A 211 -5.84 -2.69 -8.82
N ILE A 212 -5.53 -1.80 -7.86
CA ILE A 212 -6.47 -0.78 -7.41
C ILE A 212 -6.84 0.19 -8.54
N ARG A 213 -5.86 0.65 -9.32
CA ARG A 213 -6.09 1.52 -10.48
C ARG A 213 -6.98 0.84 -11.52
N ASP A 214 -6.73 -0.42 -11.79
CA ASP A 214 -7.45 -1.19 -12.80
C ASP A 214 -8.91 -1.46 -12.38
N LEU A 215 -9.17 -1.64 -11.07
CA LEU A 215 -10.53 -1.64 -10.50
C LEU A 215 -11.21 -0.29 -10.75
N ARG A 216 -10.51 0.82 -10.52
CA ARG A 216 -11.05 2.18 -10.75
C ARG A 216 -11.36 2.44 -12.22
N LYS A 217 -10.49 1.97 -13.13
CA LYS A 217 -10.70 2.05 -14.59
C LYS A 217 -11.83 1.15 -15.08
N GLY A 218 -12.30 0.21 -14.26
CA GLY A 218 -13.34 -0.76 -14.66
C GLY A 218 -12.82 -1.87 -15.56
N LEU A 219 -11.52 -2.18 -15.49
CA LEU A 219 -10.99 -3.38 -16.15
C LEU A 219 -11.55 -4.65 -15.50
N PHE A 220 -11.89 -4.56 -14.22
CA PHE A 220 -12.67 -5.54 -13.49
C PHE A 220 -13.58 -4.85 -12.47
N ASP A 221 -14.57 -5.57 -11.95
CA ASP A 221 -15.67 -5.01 -11.16
C ASP A 221 -15.59 -5.40 -9.68
N VAL A 222 -14.95 -6.53 -9.37
CA VAL A 222 -14.90 -7.10 -8.02
C VAL A 222 -13.47 -7.33 -7.57
N LEU A 223 -13.12 -6.84 -6.37
CA LEU A 223 -11.86 -7.14 -5.70
C LEU A 223 -12.12 -7.98 -4.44
N VAL A 224 -11.60 -9.20 -4.44
CA VAL A 224 -11.65 -10.12 -3.30
C VAL A 224 -10.35 -9.99 -2.50
N GLY A 225 -10.40 -9.98 -1.18
CA GLY A 225 -9.20 -10.03 -0.35
C GLY A 225 -9.48 -10.45 1.08
N ILE A 226 -8.43 -10.75 1.84
CA ILE A 226 -8.57 -11.12 3.25
C ILE A 226 -8.57 -9.86 4.13
N ASN A 227 -7.57 -9.00 3.89
CA ASN A 227 -7.39 -7.75 4.62
C ASN A 227 -7.34 -6.57 3.64
N LEU A 228 -8.51 -6.00 3.37
CA LEU A 228 -8.68 -4.78 2.58
C LEU A 228 -8.55 -3.50 3.42
N LEU A 229 -7.99 -3.59 4.64
CA LEU A 229 -7.82 -2.46 5.54
C LEU A 229 -6.53 -1.67 5.27
N ARG A 230 -5.61 -2.17 4.44
CA ARG A 230 -4.37 -1.46 4.15
C ARG A 230 -4.63 -0.13 3.45
N GLU A 231 -3.76 0.82 3.74
CA GLU A 231 -3.73 2.16 3.14
C GLU A 231 -3.79 2.09 1.60
N GLY A 232 -4.44 3.07 0.97
CA GLY A 232 -4.54 3.17 -0.49
C GLY A 232 -5.85 2.65 -1.12
N LEU A 233 -6.72 1.97 -0.38
CA LEU A 233 -8.07 1.57 -0.85
C LEU A 233 -9.08 2.71 -0.67
N ASP A 234 -8.82 3.83 -1.33
CA ASP A 234 -9.73 4.96 -1.46
C ASP A 234 -10.32 4.98 -2.87
N ILE A 235 -11.48 4.33 -3.03
CA ILE A 235 -12.11 4.10 -4.32
C ILE A 235 -13.55 4.61 -4.28
N PRO A 236 -13.82 5.85 -4.75
CA PRO A 236 -15.17 6.40 -4.77
C PRO A 236 -16.15 5.58 -5.61
N GLU A 237 -15.65 4.78 -6.55
CA GLU A 237 -16.43 3.92 -7.43
C GLU A 237 -16.99 2.66 -6.71
N VAL A 238 -16.55 2.36 -5.48
CA VAL A 238 -17.04 1.23 -4.69
C VAL A 238 -18.36 1.57 -4.00
N SER A 239 -19.44 0.94 -4.44
CA SER A 239 -20.77 1.10 -3.84
C SER A 239 -21.15 -0.03 -2.89
N LEU A 240 -20.47 -1.19 -2.98
CA LEU A 240 -20.76 -2.36 -2.15
C LEU A 240 -19.50 -2.92 -1.50
N VAL A 241 -19.58 -3.13 -0.18
CA VAL A 241 -18.60 -3.91 0.59
C VAL A 241 -19.29 -5.15 1.15
N ALA A 242 -18.85 -6.34 0.75
CA ALA A 242 -19.35 -7.60 1.27
C ALA A 242 -18.36 -8.21 2.27
N ILE A 243 -18.83 -8.51 3.48
CA ILE A 243 -18.03 -9.12 4.54
C ILE A 243 -18.54 -10.54 4.74
N LEU A 244 -17.85 -11.51 4.16
CA LEU A 244 -18.18 -12.93 4.34
C LEU A 244 -17.81 -13.38 5.76
N ASP A 245 -18.60 -14.30 6.31
CA ASP A 245 -18.40 -14.87 7.65
C ASP A 245 -18.16 -13.79 8.72
N ALA A 246 -19.02 -12.76 8.73
CA ALA A 246 -18.91 -11.61 9.63
C ALA A 246 -19.09 -11.98 11.12
N ASP A 247 -19.66 -13.15 11.41
CA ASP A 247 -19.87 -13.69 12.76
C ASP A 247 -18.66 -14.44 13.34
N LYS A 248 -17.60 -14.66 12.55
CA LYS A 248 -16.40 -15.35 13.02
C LYS A 248 -15.44 -14.37 13.68
N GLU A 249 -15.38 -14.41 15.00
CA GLU A 249 -14.53 -13.52 15.76
C GLU A 249 -13.04 -13.74 15.47
N GLY A 250 -12.26 -12.68 15.64
CA GLY A 250 -10.83 -12.65 15.34
C GLY A 250 -10.40 -11.26 14.90
N PHE A 251 -9.12 -11.11 14.56
CA PHE A 251 -8.56 -9.80 14.19
C PHE A 251 -9.34 -9.13 13.04
N LEU A 252 -9.67 -9.88 11.98
CA LEU A 252 -10.35 -9.35 10.78
C LEU A 252 -11.84 -9.05 10.98
N ARG A 253 -12.45 -9.47 12.09
CA ARG A 253 -13.87 -9.27 12.41
C ARG A 253 -14.07 -8.61 13.79
N SER A 254 -13.00 -8.04 14.35
CA SER A 254 -13.12 -7.17 15.51
C SER A 254 -13.97 -5.95 15.17
N GLY A 255 -14.61 -5.33 16.17
CA GLY A 255 -15.42 -4.12 15.93
C GLY A 255 -14.68 -3.02 15.17
N ARG A 256 -13.36 -2.86 15.43
CA ARG A 256 -12.50 -1.90 14.69
C ARG A 256 -12.37 -2.28 13.22
N SER A 257 -11.99 -3.52 12.93
CA SER A 257 -11.82 -4.03 11.56
C SER A 257 -13.12 -3.96 10.77
N LEU A 258 -14.26 -4.25 11.39
CA LEU A 258 -15.58 -4.13 10.76
C LEU A 258 -15.88 -2.67 10.41
N ILE A 259 -15.71 -1.73 11.34
CA ILE A 259 -15.95 -0.29 11.09
C ILE A 259 -15.09 0.21 9.93
N GLN A 260 -13.80 -0.15 9.89
CA GLN A 260 -12.92 0.27 8.80
C GLN A 260 -13.30 -0.36 7.47
N THR A 261 -13.66 -1.65 7.47
CA THR A 261 -14.11 -2.35 6.25
C THR A 261 -15.39 -1.71 5.70
N ILE A 262 -16.39 -1.48 6.56
CA ILE A 262 -17.63 -0.76 6.24
C ILE A 262 -17.32 0.62 5.66
N GLY A 263 -16.37 1.35 6.26
CA GLY A 263 -15.95 2.67 5.83
C GLY A 263 -15.47 2.76 4.37
N ARG A 264 -15.09 1.64 3.75
CA ARG A 264 -14.71 1.59 2.33
C ARG A 264 -15.88 1.91 1.39
N ALA A 265 -17.13 1.66 1.80
CA ALA A 265 -18.33 2.02 1.04
C ALA A 265 -18.80 3.46 1.28
N ALA A 266 -18.24 4.18 2.27
CA ALA A 266 -18.71 5.50 2.69
C ALA A 266 -18.34 6.64 1.71
N ARG A 267 -17.68 6.32 0.59
CA ARG A 267 -17.26 7.27 -0.44
C ARG A 267 -18.19 7.31 -1.65
N HIS A 268 -19.19 6.44 -1.66
CA HIS A 268 -20.19 6.34 -2.72
C HIS A 268 -21.57 6.76 -2.20
N ILE A 269 -22.36 7.44 -3.04
CA ILE A 269 -23.70 7.93 -2.65
C ILE A 269 -24.65 6.78 -2.30
N ASN A 270 -24.55 5.68 -3.04
CA ASN A 270 -25.28 4.42 -2.82
C ASN A 270 -24.52 3.41 -1.94
N GLY A 271 -23.55 3.88 -1.14
CA GLY A 271 -22.70 3.04 -0.32
C GLY A 271 -23.49 2.06 0.56
N THR A 272 -23.22 0.77 0.40
CA THR A 272 -23.87 -0.32 1.14
C THR A 272 -22.80 -1.30 1.63
N ALA A 273 -22.96 -1.83 2.84
CA ALA A 273 -22.17 -2.95 3.33
C ALA A 273 -23.06 -4.12 3.74
N ILE A 274 -22.76 -5.31 3.24
CA ILE A 274 -23.46 -6.56 3.57
C ILE A 274 -22.58 -7.37 4.51
N LEU A 275 -23.12 -7.73 5.67
CA LEU A 275 -22.50 -8.59 6.66
C LEU A 275 -23.17 -9.97 6.59
N TYR A 276 -22.48 -10.95 6.02
CA TYR A 276 -22.97 -12.32 5.95
C TYR A 276 -22.67 -13.04 7.26
N ALA A 277 -23.69 -13.32 8.05
CA ALA A 277 -23.58 -13.82 9.40
C ALA A 277 -24.87 -14.51 9.87
N ASP A 278 -24.75 -15.71 10.44
CA ASP A 278 -25.87 -16.45 11.03
C ASP A 278 -26.24 -15.94 12.44
N LYS A 279 -25.31 -15.26 13.11
CA LYS A 279 -25.50 -14.66 14.44
C LYS A 279 -24.85 -13.28 14.51
N THR A 280 -25.46 -12.38 15.29
CA THR A 280 -24.89 -11.05 15.51
C THR A 280 -23.96 -11.07 16.74
N THR A 281 -22.64 -10.97 16.51
CA THR A 281 -21.62 -10.92 17.58
C THR A 281 -21.57 -9.54 18.23
N ASP A 282 -20.88 -9.41 19.37
CA ASP A 282 -20.71 -8.11 20.03
C ASP A 282 -19.85 -7.14 19.20
N SER A 283 -18.86 -7.65 18.47
CA SER A 283 -18.11 -6.86 17.50
C SER A 283 -19.00 -6.31 16.39
N MET A 284 -19.94 -7.11 15.87
CA MET A 284 -20.92 -6.65 14.88
C MET A 284 -21.87 -5.62 15.48
N LYS A 285 -22.42 -5.84 16.68
CA LYS A 285 -23.30 -4.88 17.35
C LYS A 285 -22.62 -3.52 17.53
N ALA A 286 -21.36 -3.54 17.97
CA ALA A 286 -20.57 -2.31 18.14
C ALA A 286 -20.35 -1.59 16.80
N ALA A 287 -19.98 -2.33 15.74
CA ALA A 287 -19.75 -1.75 14.42
C ALA A 287 -21.05 -1.19 13.79
N ILE A 288 -22.16 -1.92 13.89
CA ILE A 288 -23.48 -1.51 13.41
C ILE A 288 -23.93 -0.25 14.16
N GLY A 289 -23.92 -0.29 15.49
CA GLY A 289 -24.34 0.83 16.32
C GLY A 289 -23.53 2.11 16.07
N GLU A 290 -22.22 1.99 15.88
CA GLU A 290 -21.37 3.16 15.57
C GLU A 290 -21.63 3.72 14.17
N THR A 291 -21.83 2.85 13.17
CA THR A 291 -22.16 3.27 11.79
C THR A 291 -23.51 3.98 11.74
N ASP A 292 -24.53 3.42 12.40
CA ASP A 292 -25.87 4.01 12.45
C ASP A 292 -25.87 5.35 13.20
N ARG A 293 -25.11 5.46 14.30
CA ARG A 293 -24.94 6.72 15.05
C ARG A 293 -24.31 7.80 14.17
N ARG A 294 -23.23 7.47 13.43
CA ARG A 294 -22.57 8.40 12.51
C ARG A 294 -23.51 8.83 11.38
N ARG A 295 -24.16 7.86 10.74
CA ARG A 295 -25.13 8.09 9.67
C ARG A 295 -26.26 9.02 10.11
N ALA A 296 -26.85 8.78 11.28
CA ALA A 296 -27.91 9.63 11.83
C ALA A 296 -27.45 11.08 12.06
N LYS A 297 -26.27 11.29 12.64
CA LYS A 297 -25.67 12.63 12.82
C LYS A 297 -25.44 13.33 11.48
N GLN A 298 -24.91 12.62 10.48
CA GLN A 298 -24.63 13.16 9.15
C GLN A 298 -25.93 13.55 8.41
N VAL A 299 -26.95 12.70 8.45
CA VAL A 299 -28.26 12.99 7.83
C VAL A 299 -28.91 14.21 8.49
N ALA A 300 -28.90 14.28 9.82
CA ALA A 300 -29.44 15.42 10.56
C ALA A 300 -28.69 16.73 10.22
N PHE A 301 -27.36 16.67 10.14
CA PHE A 301 -26.54 17.82 9.75
C PHE A 301 -26.83 18.27 8.32
N ASN A 302 -26.88 17.33 7.36
CA ASN A 302 -27.17 17.64 5.97
C ASN A 302 -28.54 18.29 5.80
N LEU A 303 -29.58 17.76 6.47
CA LEU A 303 -30.92 18.32 6.45
C LEU A 303 -30.96 19.74 7.03
N ALA A 304 -30.30 19.95 8.16
CA ALA A 304 -30.27 21.27 8.83
C ALA A 304 -29.54 22.34 8.00
N HIS A 305 -28.61 21.95 7.13
CA HIS A 305 -27.79 22.87 6.33
C HIS A 305 -28.14 22.87 4.83
N GLY A 306 -29.16 22.11 4.40
CA GLY A 306 -29.53 22.00 2.99
C GLY A 306 -28.44 21.38 2.11
N ILE A 307 -27.64 20.46 2.64
CA ILE A 307 -26.54 19.81 1.94
C ILE A 307 -27.05 18.53 1.27
N GLU A 308 -26.99 18.48 -0.07
CA GLU A 308 -27.21 17.25 -0.82
C GLU A 308 -25.90 16.46 -0.95
N PRO A 309 -25.88 15.15 -0.59
CA PRO A 309 -24.70 14.31 -0.75
C PRO A 309 -24.23 14.26 -2.20
N LYS A 310 -22.95 14.53 -2.44
CA LYS A 310 -22.32 14.45 -3.77
C LYS A 310 -21.20 13.42 -3.77
N GLY A 311 -21.20 12.57 -4.79
CA GLY A 311 -20.09 11.66 -5.05
C GLY A 311 -18.78 12.43 -5.31
N ILE A 312 -17.66 11.85 -4.90
CA ILE A 312 -16.34 12.41 -5.15
C ILE A 312 -15.78 11.75 -6.41
N SER A 313 -15.62 12.50 -7.50
CA SER A 313 -14.81 12.02 -8.63
C SER A 313 -13.36 12.44 -8.40
N LYS A 314 -12.49 11.48 -8.06
CA LYS A 314 -11.04 11.70 -8.03
C LYS A 314 -10.47 11.32 -9.39
N ARG A 315 -9.62 12.17 -9.99
CA ARG A 315 -8.83 11.77 -11.16
C ARG A 315 -8.08 10.48 -10.86
N ILE A 316 -8.20 9.51 -11.77
CA ILE A 316 -7.35 8.32 -11.76
C ILE A 316 -6.01 8.83 -12.25
N LYS A 317 -5.05 9.01 -11.34
CA LYS A 317 -3.69 9.36 -11.74
C LYS A 317 -3.12 8.14 -12.46
N ASP A 318 -2.77 8.30 -13.73
CA ASP A 318 -1.91 7.35 -14.39
C ASP A 318 -0.55 7.42 -13.68
N MET A 319 -0.02 6.29 -13.21
CA MET A 319 1.26 6.21 -12.50
C MET A 319 2.48 6.52 -13.39
N ILE A 320 2.24 7.16 -14.53
CA ILE A 320 3.24 7.67 -15.46
C ILE A 320 2.92 9.15 -15.71
N GLU A 321 2.88 9.96 -14.64
CA GLU A 321 2.95 11.42 -14.80
C GLU A 321 4.40 11.81 -15.14
N GLY A 322 4.71 11.57 -16.41
CA GLY A 322 5.88 12.01 -17.16
C GLY A 322 5.63 11.99 -18.68
N ALA A 323 4.42 11.64 -19.12
CA ALA A 323 4.01 11.67 -20.51
C ALA A 323 2.49 11.88 -20.54
N TYR A 324 2.04 12.98 -21.13
CA TYR A 324 0.87 13.08 -22.01
C TYR A 324 0.57 14.57 -22.28
N ASP A 325 1.04 15.04 -23.43
CA ASP A 325 0.67 16.31 -24.04
C ASP A 325 -0.70 16.14 -24.75
N PRO A 326 -1.65 17.10 -24.71
CA PRO A 326 -3.03 16.91 -25.18
C PRO A 326 -3.26 16.91 -26.71
N ASP A 327 -2.34 16.40 -27.54
CA ASP A 327 -2.45 16.45 -29.00
C ASP A 327 -2.67 15.10 -29.71
N GLU A 328 -2.89 14.01 -28.95
CA GLU A 328 -3.07 12.65 -29.47
C GLU A 328 -4.41 12.38 -30.19
N ALA A 329 -5.20 13.41 -30.49
CA ALA A 329 -6.38 13.28 -31.36
C ALA A 329 -6.06 13.45 -32.86
N LYS A 330 -4.80 13.71 -33.25
CA LYS A 330 -4.40 13.96 -34.65
C LYS A 330 -3.55 12.88 -35.32
N GLU A 331 -2.98 11.92 -34.58
CA GLU A 331 -2.02 10.96 -35.16
C GLU A 331 -2.60 9.64 -35.66
N THR A 332 -3.91 9.39 -35.51
CA THR A 332 -4.56 8.19 -36.06
C THR A 332 -4.78 8.22 -37.59
N ARG A 333 -4.23 9.20 -38.31
CA ARG A 333 -4.35 9.32 -39.78
C ARG A 333 -3.04 9.29 -40.56
N LYS A 334 -1.87 9.18 -39.91
CA LYS A 334 -0.57 9.14 -40.63
C LYS A 334 0.09 7.76 -40.68
N SER A 335 -0.34 6.80 -39.85
CA SER A 335 0.27 5.47 -39.77
C SER A 335 -0.04 4.53 -40.94
N ALA A 336 -0.90 4.91 -41.90
CA ALA A 336 -1.22 4.07 -43.06
C ALA A 336 -0.35 4.35 -44.31
N GLN A 337 0.60 5.29 -44.26
CA GLN A 337 1.43 5.67 -45.43
C GLN A 337 2.93 5.38 -45.31
N GLU A 338 3.44 4.95 -44.14
CA GLU A 338 4.88 4.67 -43.96
C GLU A 338 5.24 3.18 -43.95
N GLU A 339 4.28 2.27 -43.90
CA GLU A 339 4.52 0.82 -43.96
C GLU A 339 5.08 0.35 -45.33
N ALA A 340 5.04 1.18 -46.37
CA ALA A 340 5.47 0.80 -47.73
C ALA A 340 6.92 1.16 -48.10
N LYS A 341 7.76 1.68 -47.17
CA LYS A 341 9.15 2.09 -47.47
C LYS A 341 10.25 1.24 -46.84
N PHE A 342 9.92 0.24 -46.02
CA PHE A 342 10.92 -0.45 -45.19
C PHE A 342 11.24 -1.90 -45.61
N ASP A 343 10.61 -2.44 -46.65
CA ASP A 343 10.88 -3.80 -47.17
C ASP A 343 12.12 -3.92 -48.09
N ALA A 344 12.97 -2.88 -48.18
CA ALA A 344 14.05 -2.81 -49.17
C ALA A 344 15.45 -2.56 -48.59
N LEU A 345 15.70 -2.86 -47.31
CA LEU A 345 17.03 -2.69 -46.70
C LEU A 345 17.73 -4.03 -46.53
N SER A 346 18.96 -4.14 -47.03
CA SER A 346 19.80 -5.33 -46.84
C SER A 346 20.28 -5.47 -45.39
N GLU A 347 20.56 -6.70 -44.96
CA GLU A 347 21.03 -7.04 -43.61
C GLU A 347 22.23 -6.18 -43.16
N LYS A 348 23.16 -5.91 -44.08
CA LYS A 348 24.34 -5.08 -43.84
C LYS A 348 24.02 -3.60 -43.60
N GLN A 349 22.92 -3.10 -44.18
CA GLN A 349 22.45 -1.72 -44.00
C GLN A 349 21.66 -1.56 -42.70
N LEU A 350 20.91 -2.58 -42.29
CA LEU A 350 20.25 -2.64 -40.99
C LEU A 350 21.27 -2.60 -39.86
N ASP A 351 22.33 -3.40 -39.96
CA ASP A 351 23.36 -3.49 -38.92
C ASP A 351 24.14 -2.17 -38.74
N GLN A 352 24.42 -1.47 -39.84
CA GLN A 352 25.00 -0.11 -39.79
C GLN A 352 24.05 0.92 -39.17
N ARG A 353 22.74 0.81 -39.43
CA ARG A 353 21.75 1.73 -38.89
C ARG A 353 21.56 1.52 -37.39
N ILE A 354 21.56 0.27 -36.92
CA ILE A 354 21.50 -0.08 -35.49
C ILE A 354 22.68 0.52 -34.73
N ARG A 355 23.91 0.36 -35.25
CA ARG A 355 25.11 0.95 -34.60
C ARG A 355 25.06 2.47 -34.54
N LYS A 356 24.49 3.12 -35.57
CA LYS A 356 24.33 4.57 -35.60
C LYS A 356 23.30 5.05 -34.57
N LEU A 357 22.14 4.38 -34.49
CA LEU A 357 21.10 4.69 -33.50
C LEU A 357 21.57 4.43 -32.07
N GLU A 358 22.37 3.39 -31.83
CA GLU A 358 22.94 3.08 -30.51
C GLU A 358 23.86 4.20 -30.02
N LYS A 359 24.68 4.73 -30.93
CA LYS A 359 25.57 5.85 -30.64
C LYS A 359 24.78 7.13 -30.34
N GLU A 360 23.77 7.43 -31.15
CA GLU A 360 22.89 8.60 -30.97
C GLU A 360 22.09 8.51 -29.65
N MET A 361 21.64 7.30 -29.28
CA MET A 361 20.95 7.04 -28.02
C MET A 361 21.85 7.30 -26.80
N LEU A 362 23.08 6.78 -26.83
CA LEU A 362 24.04 6.97 -25.74
C LEU A 362 24.48 8.44 -25.60
N GLU A 363 24.56 9.16 -26.71
CA GLU A 363 24.86 10.59 -26.73
C GLU A 363 23.70 11.41 -26.16
N ALA A 364 22.46 11.11 -26.54
CA ALA A 364 21.25 11.72 -25.97
C ALA A 364 21.14 11.45 -24.46
N ALA A 365 21.44 10.22 -24.00
CA ALA A 365 21.45 9.88 -22.58
C ALA A 365 22.53 10.65 -21.80
N ARG A 366 23.72 10.86 -22.38
CA ARG A 366 24.79 11.68 -21.77
C ARG A 366 24.42 13.15 -21.67
N ASN A 367 23.67 13.67 -22.64
CA ASN A 367 23.19 15.05 -22.66
C ASN A 367 21.90 15.26 -21.85
N LEU A 368 21.45 14.23 -21.10
CA LEU A 368 20.22 14.24 -20.30
C LEU A 368 18.93 14.44 -21.15
N GLU A 369 19.01 14.21 -22.47
CA GLU A 369 17.88 14.23 -23.41
C GLU A 369 17.16 12.86 -23.37
N PHE A 370 16.58 12.53 -22.21
CA PHE A 370 16.07 11.19 -21.92
C PHE A 370 14.91 10.75 -22.83
N GLU A 371 14.06 11.68 -23.27
CA GLU A 371 12.98 11.41 -24.24
C GLU A 371 13.53 10.95 -25.58
N ARG A 372 14.55 11.66 -26.08
CA ARG A 372 15.21 11.32 -27.33
C ARG A 372 15.95 9.99 -27.22
N ALA A 373 16.60 9.72 -26.10
CA ALA A 373 17.23 8.44 -25.84
C ALA A 373 16.21 7.29 -25.78
N ALA A 374 15.03 7.50 -25.18
CA ALA A 374 13.97 6.50 -25.12
C ALA A 374 13.40 6.18 -26.52
N ASN A 375 13.13 7.20 -27.34
CA ASN A 375 12.64 7.02 -28.71
C ASN A 375 13.66 6.25 -29.56
N LEU A 376 14.95 6.62 -29.46
CA LEU A 376 16.03 5.93 -30.17
C LEU A 376 16.17 4.48 -29.69
N ARG A 377 16.00 4.20 -28.39
CA ARG A 377 16.02 2.84 -27.83
C ARG A 377 14.89 1.98 -28.40
N ASP A 378 13.68 2.54 -28.48
CA ASP A 378 12.51 1.80 -28.92
C ASP A 378 12.58 1.52 -30.45
N GLU A 379 13.04 2.50 -31.24
CA GLU A 379 13.35 2.29 -32.68
C GLU A 379 14.44 1.21 -32.87
N LEU A 380 15.47 1.22 -32.03
CA LEU A 380 16.57 0.26 -32.06
C LEU A 380 16.10 -1.15 -31.68
N LYS A 381 15.17 -1.27 -30.73
CA LYS A 381 14.53 -2.53 -30.37
C LYS A 381 13.75 -3.11 -31.55
N THR A 382 12.93 -2.29 -32.21
CA THR A 382 12.16 -2.73 -33.40
C THR A 382 13.08 -3.19 -34.54
N LEU A 383 14.20 -2.51 -34.76
CA LEU A 383 15.17 -2.91 -35.78
C LEU A 383 15.95 -4.18 -35.41
N ARG A 384 16.32 -4.37 -34.13
CA ARG A 384 16.97 -5.60 -33.65
C ARG A 384 16.05 -6.81 -33.70
N ASP A 385 14.79 -6.65 -33.31
CA ASP A 385 13.79 -7.71 -33.36
C ASP A 385 13.55 -8.17 -34.81
N ARG A 386 13.59 -7.24 -35.77
CA ARG A 386 13.51 -7.57 -37.21
C ARG A 386 14.78 -8.25 -37.75
N LEU A 387 15.98 -7.83 -37.35
CA LEU A 387 17.24 -8.49 -37.75
C LEU A 387 17.26 -9.95 -37.28
N MET A 388 16.78 -10.21 -36.06
CA MET A 388 16.65 -11.56 -35.49
C MET A 388 15.65 -12.44 -36.26
N PHE A 389 14.59 -11.83 -36.82
CA PHE A 389 13.63 -12.54 -37.67
C PHE A 389 14.19 -12.88 -39.05
N VAL A 390 15.00 -11.99 -39.64
CA VAL A 390 15.63 -12.22 -40.96
C VAL A 390 16.78 -13.26 -40.88
N GLY A 391 17.51 -13.32 -39.76
CA GLY A 391 18.59 -14.31 -39.55
C GLY A 391 18.14 -15.73 -39.20
N GLY A 392 16.83 -15.96 -39.02
CA GLY A 392 16.25 -17.26 -38.66
C GLY A 392 15.75 -18.11 -39.83
N GLU A 393 15.73 -17.56 -41.05
CA GLU A 393 15.29 -18.25 -42.28
C GLU A 393 16.46 -18.60 -43.23
N GLY A 394 17.68 -18.76 -42.69
CA GLY A 394 18.89 -19.15 -43.42
C GLY A 394 19.32 -20.59 -43.19
#